data_AF-A0ABD2X6Y0-F1
#
_entry.id   AF-A0ABD2X6Y0-F1
#
_cell.length_a   1.000
_cell.length_b   1.000
_cell.length_c   1.000
_cell.angle_alpha   90.00
_cell.angle_beta   90.00
_cell.angle_gamma   90.00
#
_symmetry.space_group_name_H-M   'P 1'
#
loop_
_entity.id
_entity.type
_entity.pdbx_description
1 polymer ?
#
loop_
_entity_poly.entity_id
_entity_poly.type
_entity_poly.pdbx_seq_one_letter_code
_entity_poly.pdbx_strand_id
1 'polypeptide(L)'
;MAKFCLTKFFNTNNFFLEKPSKRIAAKRRYKIIKKVAQHNKKLRRKEKKNPTKKKQQIISVPNSCPFKESILAEAARIKKIKEEEILRKKEERKLERQMQREIATPMEVVPTEEKKSNNSKSILKKFQEVIDEADMVLEIVDARDPLGTRCLEVEETISQKNKQLIIVINKTDLVSPENLSKWLKYFKKSLRIEAVPFKSSIKPKQFGKKKFSDEEITRNSTCIGAESLLDIVDKYYNKACKNKISIQVGVIGLPNIGKSSVIDSLNQIMAYHSENTAGDKKSKLIAQLRSKVNLVDSAGIVFENQEDSDLLSNVLKSTVKIETIKDPFGPACAILEKMSTQQLMELYDITEFANSEEFFKKKAHRMGKLKKKGLPDVEAAARSVLIDWYTGKIRYYTIPPSAVKKSTNECIGLTEYHIDLKTTASL
;
A
#
# COMPACT_ATOMS: atom_id res chain seq x y z
N MET A 1 -19.07 -34.21 -88.46
CA MET A 1 -18.23 -33.96 -87.27
C MET A 1 -19.09 -34.04 -86.02
N ALA A 2 -18.93 -35.11 -85.26
CA ALA A 2 -19.46 -35.22 -83.91
C ALA A 2 -18.43 -34.67 -82.91
N LYS A 3 -18.87 -33.82 -82.00
CA LYS A 3 -18.50 -33.90 -80.58
C LYS A 3 -19.52 -33.12 -79.75
N PHE A 4 -20.40 -33.92 -79.13
CA PHE A 4 -21.12 -33.62 -77.90
C PHE A 4 -20.23 -32.90 -76.87
N CYS A 5 -20.78 -31.90 -76.17
CA CYS A 5 -21.05 -32.06 -74.74
C CYS A 5 -22.03 -31.00 -74.22
N LEU A 6 -23.18 -31.49 -73.76
CA LEU A 6 -24.16 -30.80 -72.93
C LEU A 6 -23.60 -30.54 -71.53
N THR A 7 -23.82 -29.34 -70.99
CA THR A 7 -24.02 -29.12 -69.54
C THR A 7 -24.71 -27.77 -69.38
N LYS A 8 -26.05 -27.76 -69.41
CA LYS A 8 -26.95 -27.71 -68.24
C LYS A 8 -26.83 -26.43 -67.39
N PHE A 9 -27.94 -25.68 -67.40
CA PHE A 9 -28.63 -25.16 -66.22
C PHE A 9 -27.83 -24.27 -65.26
N PHE A 10 -28.17 -22.98 -65.19
CA PHE A 10 -29.04 -22.44 -64.13
C PHE A 10 -29.06 -20.91 -64.23
N ASN A 11 -30.18 -20.39 -64.73
CA ASN A 11 -30.60 -19.03 -64.45
C ASN A 11 -31.02 -19.01 -62.96
N THR A 12 -30.12 -18.58 -62.08
CA THR A 12 -30.44 -18.37 -60.66
C THR A 12 -30.34 -16.88 -60.36
N ASN A 13 -31.52 -16.31 -60.12
CA ASN A 13 -31.73 -15.06 -59.42
C ASN A 13 -30.91 -15.03 -58.11
N ASN A 14 -29.68 -14.55 -58.17
CA ASN A 14 -28.90 -14.24 -56.97
C ASN A 14 -29.23 -12.81 -56.54
N PHE A 15 -30.40 -12.62 -55.95
CA PHE A 15 -30.67 -11.54 -54.99
C PHE A 15 -29.85 -11.81 -53.71
N PHE A 16 -28.52 -11.74 -53.79
CA PHE A 16 -27.70 -11.59 -52.58
C PHE A 16 -27.83 -10.14 -52.13
N LEU A 17 -28.82 -9.86 -51.27
CA LEU A 17 -28.87 -8.60 -50.50
C LEU A 17 -27.52 -8.42 -49.81
N GLU A 18 -26.77 -7.38 -50.19
CA GLU A 18 -25.48 -7.06 -49.59
C GLU A 18 -25.64 -6.96 -48.07
N LYS A 19 -25.06 -7.93 -47.33
CA LYS A 19 -25.12 -7.91 -45.86
C LYS A 19 -24.37 -6.67 -45.37
N PRO A 20 -25.00 -5.75 -44.62
CA PRO A 20 -24.34 -4.56 -44.17
C PRO A 20 -23.17 -4.92 -43.24
N SER A 21 -22.01 -4.30 -43.49
CA SER A 21 -20.81 -4.52 -42.69
C SER A 21 -21.04 -4.15 -41.22
N LYS A 22 -20.68 -5.06 -40.32
CA LYS A 22 -20.65 -4.80 -38.86
C LYS A 22 -19.51 -3.86 -38.45
N ARG A 23 -18.58 -3.54 -39.37
CA ARG A 23 -17.47 -2.63 -39.09
C ARG A 23 -17.98 -1.18 -38.99
N ILE A 24 -17.76 -0.56 -37.84
CA ILE A 24 -18.12 0.83 -37.60
C ILE A 24 -16.90 1.71 -37.91
N ALA A 25 -17.07 2.67 -38.83
CA ALA A 25 -16.07 3.71 -39.12
C ALA A 25 -15.70 4.52 -37.86
N ALA A 26 -14.42 4.89 -37.71
CA ALA A 26 -13.93 5.63 -36.54
C ALA A 26 -14.74 6.92 -36.29
N LYS A 27 -15.06 7.67 -37.34
CA LYS A 27 -15.93 8.88 -37.29
C LYS A 27 -17.28 8.60 -36.64
N ARG A 28 -17.91 7.47 -36.94
CA ARG A 28 -19.20 7.06 -36.35
C ARG A 28 -19.04 6.67 -34.88
N ARG A 29 -17.95 5.98 -34.50
CA ARG A 29 -17.64 5.65 -33.09
C ARG A 29 -17.46 6.92 -32.25
N TYR A 30 -16.63 7.87 -32.70
CA TYR A 30 -16.43 9.14 -32.00
C TYR A 30 -17.72 9.96 -31.87
N LYS A 31 -18.57 9.98 -32.90
CA LYS A 31 -19.88 10.64 -32.85
C LYS A 31 -20.82 10.00 -31.83
N ILE A 32 -20.82 8.68 -31.71
CA ILE A 32 -21.60 7.94 -30.71
C ILE A 32 -21.10 8.29 -29.30
N ILE A 33 -19.79 8.21 -29.05
CA ILE A 33 -19.19 8.54 -27.74
C ILE A 33 -19.57 9.97 -27.33
N LYS A 34 -19.44 10.94 -28.24
CA LYS A 34 -19.81 12.34 -27.98
C LYS A 34 -21.29 12.50 -27.65
N LYS A 35 -22.19 11.79 -28.37
CA LYS A 35 -23.64 11.80 -28.10
C LYS A 35 -23.98 11.19 -26.74
N VAL A 36 -23.36 10.06 -26.38
CA VAL A 36 -23.58 9.39 -25.07
C VAL A 36 -23.11 10.30 -23.94
N ALA A 37 -21.94 10.92 -24.07
CA ALA A 37 -21.42 11.87 -23.09
C ALA A 37 -22.37 13.07 -22.90
N GLN A 38 -22.88 13.65 -24.00
CA GLN A 38 -23.86 14.73 -23.96
C GLN A 38 -25.18 14.30 -23.30
N HIS A 39 -25.67 13.10 -23.61
CA HIS A 39 -26.88 12.54 -23.01
C HIS A 39 -26.74 12.37 -21.49
N ASN A 40 -25.65 11.74 -21.03
CA ASN A 40 -25.37 11.55 -19.61
C ASN A 40 -25.18 12.88 -18.87
N LYS A 41 -24.57 13.88 -19.52
CA LYS A 41 -24.49 15.25 -18.97
C LYS A 41 -25.87 15.90 -18.83
N LYS A 42 -26.79 15.65 -19.77
CA LYS A 42 -28.19 16.13 -19.70
C LYS A 42 -28.97 15.41 -18.60
N LEU A 43 -28.81 14.10 -18.43
CA LEU A 43 -29.43 13.33 -17.34
C LEU A 43 -28.98 13.85 -15.96
N ARG A 44 -27.67 14.00 -15.74
CA ARG A 44 -27.13 14.57 -14.49
C ARG A 44 -27.67 15.97 -14.19
N ARG A 45 -27.87 16.80 -15.22
CA ARG A 45 -28.47 18.14 -15.06
C ARG A 45 -29.95 18.06 -14.69
N LYS A 46 -30.70 17.10 -15.24
CA LYS A 46 -32.11 16.86 -14.89
C LYS A 46 -32.27 16.30 -13.47
N GLU A 47 -31.42 15.35 -13.09
CA GLU A 47 -31.38 14.78 -11.72
C GLU A 47 -31.09 15.85 -10.67
N LYS A 48 -30.22 16.82 -10.97
CA LYS A 48 -29.96 17.97 -10.09
C LYS A 48 -31.15 18.93 -9.96
N LYS A 49 -32.02 19.04 -10.98
CA LYS A 49 -33.19 19.93 -10.97
C LYS A 49 -34.37 19.35 -10.20
N ASN A 50 -34.56 18.04 -10.26
CA ASN A 50 -35.59 17.33 -9.48
C ASN A 50 -34.92 16.22 -8.66
N PRO A 51 -34.45 16.51 -7.44
CA PRO A 51 -33.93 15.49 -6.53
C PRO A 51 -35.09 14.70 -5.93
N THR A 52 -35.82 13.94 -6.74
CA THR A 52 -36.68 12.89 -6.22
C THR A 52 -35.77 11.80 -5.67
N LYS A 53 -35.40 11.91 -4.39
CA LYS A 53 -34.89 10.78 -3.62
C LYS A 53 -35.99 9.72 -3.68
N LYS A 54 -35.89 8.78 -4.63
CA LYS A 54 -36.61 7.51 -4.52
C LYS A 54 -36.14 6.92 -3.19
N LYS A 55 -36.95 7.09 -2.12
CA LYS A 55 -36.74 6.35 -0.88
C LYS A 55 -36.71 4.90 -1.30
N GLN A 56 -35.56 4.25 -1.15
CA GLN A 56 -35.46 2.82 -1.37
C GLN A 56 -36.51 2.19 -0.47
N GLN A 57 -37.45 1.45 -1.07
CA GLN A 57 -38.42 0.70 -0.30
C GLN A 57 -37.61 -0.27 0.56
N ILE A 58 -37.76 -0.12 1.88
CA ILE A 58 -37.07 -0.97 2.84
C ILE A 58 -37.61 -2.38 2.60
N ILE A 59 -36.72 -3.31 2.23
CA ILE A 59 -37.06 -4.71 2.05
C ILE A 59 -37.49 -5.23 3.43
N SER A 60 -38.80 -5.35 3.66
CA SER A 60 -39.34 -5.87 4.92
C SER A 60 -39.40 -7.39 4.86
N VAL A 61 -39.09 -8.05 5.97
CA VAL A 61 -39.22 -9.52 6.08
C VAL A 61 -40.67 -9.91 5.79
N PRO A 62 -40.95 -10.71 4.74
CA PRO A 62 -42.31 -11.13 4.39
C PRO A 62 -43.00 -11.88 5.53
N ASN A 63 -44.33 -11.72 5.66
CA ASN A 63 -45.13 -12.39 6.70
C ASN A 63 -45.13 -13.92 6.60
N SER A 64 -44.78 -14.48 5.44
CA SER A 64 -44.66 -15.92 5.22
C SER A 64 -43.39 -16.55 5.80
N CYS A 65 -42.47 -15.75 6.34
CA CYS A 65 -41.24 -16.28 6.92
C CYS A 65 -41.52 -16.93 8.29
N PRO A 66 -41.28 -18.24 8.47
CA PRO A 66 -41.59 -18.96 9.71
C PRO A 66 -40.76 -18.49 10.92
N PHE A 67 -39.65 -17.80 10.67
CA PHE A 67 -38.74 -17.26 11.69
C PHE A 67 -38.78 -15.73 11.76
N LYS A 68 -39.85 -15.10 11.27
CA LYS A 68 -39.97 -13.63 11.24
C LYS A 68 -39.80 -13.01 12.63
N GLU A 69 -40.42 -13.60 13.66
CA GLU A 69 -40.36 -13.09 15.02
C GLU A 69 -38.97 -13.19 15.63
N SER A 70 -38.25 -14.30 15.40
CA SER A 70 -36.88 -14.46 15.89
C SER A 70 -35.90 -13.50 15.21
N ILE A 71 -36.04 -13.30 13.90
CA ILE A 71 -35.23 -12.33 13.14
C ILE A 71 -35.46 -10.90 13.64
N LEU A 72 -36.71 -10.54 13.92
CA LEU A 72 -37.05 -9.21 14.46
C LEU A 72 -36.53 -9.03 15.90
N ALA A 73 -36.61 -10.06 16.73
CA ALA A 73 -36.09 -10.04 18.10
C ALA A 73 -34.56 -9.91 18.14
N GLU A 74 -33.84 -10.62 17.27
CA GLU A 74 -32.39 -10.52 17.14
C GLU A 74 -31.96 -9.14 16.62
N ALA A 75 -32.65 -8.61 15.61
CA ALA A 75 -32.40 -7.25 15.13
C ALA A 75 -32.63 -6.19 16.21
N ALA A 76 -33.65 -6.36 17.07
CA ALA A 76 -33.90 -5.47 18.21
C ALA A 76 -32.80 -5.56 19.27
N ARG A 77 -32.29 -6.77 19.56
CA ARG A 77 -31.15 -6.97 20.49
C ARG A 77 -29.88 -6.30 19.96
N ILE A 78 -29.54 -6.51 18.70
CA ILE A 78 -28.37 -5.90 18.05
C ILE A 78 -28.49 -4.37 18.08
N LYS A 79 -29.70 -3.82 17.85
CA LYS A 79 -29.93 -2.38 17.90
C LYS A 79 -29.69 -1.82 19.31
N LYS A 80 -30.18 -2.48 20.36
CA LYS A 80 -29.94 -2.08 21.77
C LYS A 80 -28.45 -2.07 22.12
N ILE A 81 -27.74 -3.16 21.80
CA ILE A 81 -26.28 -3.26 22.04
C ILE A 81 -25.54 -2.12 21.33
N LYS A 82 -25.91 -1.82 20.09
CA LYS A 82 -25.29 -0.75 19.31
C LYS A 82 -25.60 0.65 19.85
N GLU A 83 -26.81 0.87 20.35
CA GLU A 83 -27.19 2.14 21.00
C GLU A 83 -26.43 2.33 22.32
N GLU A 84 -26.27 1.28 23.12
CA GLU A 84 -25.45 1.29 24.34
C GLU A 84 -23.97 1.56 24.04
N GLU A 85 -23.38 0.94 23.01
CA GLU A 85 -22.00 1.23 22.59
C GLU A 85 -21.81 2.69 22.16
N ILE A 86 -22.78 3.26 21.45
CA ILE A 86 -22.75 4.66 21.01
C ILE A 86 -22.84 5.59 22.23
N LEU A 87 -23.65 5.24 23.23
CA LEU A 87 -23.78 6.02 24.45
C LEU A 87 -22.49 5.99 25.27
N ARG A 88 -21.91 4.79 25.47
CA ARG A 88 -20.60 4.63 26.15
C ARG A 88 -19.50 5.47 25.49
N LYS A 89 -19.36 5.41 24.16
CA LYS A 89 -18.39 6.24 23.42
C LYS A 89 -18.65 7.75 23.54
N LYS A 90 -19.90 8.18 23.71
CA LYS A 90 -20.24 9.58 23.94
C LYS A 90 -19.87 10.02 25.36
N GLU A 91 -20.07 9.17 26.35
CA GLU A 91 -19.69 9.43 27.75
C GLU A 91 -18.17 9.48 27.91
N GLU A 92 -17.43 8.53 27.32
CA GLU A 92 -15.96 8.54 27.29
C GLU A 92 -15.42 9.86 26.71
N ARG A 93 -15.98 10.33 25.59
CA ARG A 93 -15.59 11.62 24.98
C ARG A 93 -15.96 12.83 25.82
N LYS A 94 -17.03 12.76 26.62
CA LYS A 94 -17.39 13.84 27.56
C LYS A 94 -16.39 13.90 28.70
N LEU A 95 -16.06 12.74 29.27
CA LEU A 95 -15.08 12.62 30.35
C LEU A 95 -13.70 13.12 29.89
N GLU A 96 -13.27 12.73 28.69
CA GLU A 96 -12.00 13.18 28.09
C GLU A 96 -11.95 14.70 27.89
N ARG A 97 -13.06 15.32 27.46
CA ARG A 97 -13.17 16.79 27.34
C ARG A 97 -13.20 17.50 28.68
N GLN A 98 -13.76 16.87 29.71
CA GLN A 98 -13.83 17.43 31.05
C GLN A 98 -12.44 17.42 31.70
N MET A 99 -11.73 16.30 31.56
CA MET A 99 -10.33 16.17 31.97
C MET A 99 -9.42 17.18 31.24
N GLN A 100 -9.65 17.43 29.95
CA GLN A 100 -8.93 18.48 29.20
C GLN A 100 -9.24 19.91 29.66
N ARG A 101 -10.43 20.18 30.21
CA ARG A 101 -10.80 21.50 30.75
C ARG A 101 -10.20 21.73 32.14
N GLU A 102 -10.15 20.71 32.97
CA GLU A 102 -9.48 20.76 34.28
C GLU A 102 -7.97 20.97 34.15
N ILE A 103 -7.36 20.48 33.05
CA ILE A 103 -5.94 20.74 32.71
C ILE A 103 -5.72 22.17 32.19
N ALA A 104 -6.77 22.92 31.82
CA ALA A 104 -6.68 24.24 31.18
C ALA A 104 -6.86 25.43 32.14
N THR A 105 -7.09 25.21 33.44
CA THR A 105 -7.02 26.29 34.45
C THR A 105 -5.56 26.62 34.79
N PRO A 106 -5.12 27.89 34.76
CA PRO A 106 -3.72 28.24 34.96
C PRO A 106 -3.39 28.33 36.45
N MET A 107 -2.48 27.48 36.92
CA MET A 107 -1.74 27.65 38.17
C MET A 107 -0.24 27.64 37.89
N GLU A 108 0.47 28.36 38.75
CA GLU A 108 1.83 28.89 38.62
C GLU A 108 2.96 27.88 38.37
N VAL A 109 4.04 28.45 37.85
CA VAL A 109 5.34 27.93 37.40
C VAL A 109 6.03 26.98 38.41
N VAL A 110 6.23 25.71 38.03
CA VAL A 110 7.30 24.75 38.43
C VAL A 110 7.41 23.68 37.31
N PRO A 111 8.59 23.17 36.91
CA PRO A 111 8.82 22.67 35.54
C PRO A 111 8.09 21.35 35.27
N THR A 112 7.29 21.33 34.20
CA THR A 112 6.44 20.20 33.83
C THR A 112 7.22 19.11 33.09
N GLU A 113 7.20 17.92 33.68
CA GLU A 113 7.40 16.64 33.01
C GLU A 113 6.51 16.54 31.76
N GLU A 114 7.11 16.01 30.70
CA GLU A 114 6.56 15.95 29.35
C GLU A 114 5.28 15.10 29.27
N LYS A 115 4.23 15.68 28.68
CA LYS A 115 3.03 14.97 28.23
C LYS A 115 3.40 13.98 27.12
N LYS A 116 3.78 12.74 27.49
CA LYS A 116 3.89 11.59 26.57
C LYS A 116 2.59 11.45 25.74
N SER A 117 2.70 11.48 24.41
CA SER A 117 1.56 11.44 23.50
C SER A 117 0.72 10.17 23.70
N ASN A 118 -0.59 10.31 23.95
CA ASN A 118 -1.50 9.17 24.17
C ASN A 118 -1.59 8.20 22.97
N ASN A 119 -1.12 8.63 21.79
CA ASN A 119 -1.14 7.84 20.57
C ASN A 119 -0.08 6.72 20.61
N SER A 120 1.17 7.01 20.97
CA SER A 120 2.30 6.06 20.95
C SER A 120 2.11 4.83 21.86
N LYS A 121 1.50 5.02 23.04
CA LYS A 121 1.18 3.91 23.96
C LYS A 121 0.14 2.94 23.38
N SER A 122 -0.86 3.46 22.65
CA SER A 122 -1.88 2.63 22.00
C SER A 122 -1.31 1.79 20.84
N ILE A 123 -0.17 2.23 20.30
CA ILE A 123 0.49 1.68 19.13
C ILE A 123 1.38 0.51 19.52
N LEU A 124 2.24 0.71 20.53
CA LEU A 124 3.04 -0.35 21.14
C LEU A 124 2.14 -1.50 21.60
N LYS A 125 0.96 -1.19 22.16
CA LYS A 125 -0.01 -2.20 22.57
C LYS A 125 -0.48 -3.07 21.41
N LYS A 126 -0.74 -2.50 20.22
CA LYS A 126 -1.16 -3.27 19.04
C LYS A 126 -0.06 -4.17 18.50
N PHE A 127 1.19 -3.69 18.47
CA PHE A 127 2.32 -4.54 18.12
C PHE A 127 2.51 -5.64 19.15
N GLN A 128 2.37 -5.33 20.44
CA GLN A 128 2.47 -6.30 21.51
C GLN A 128 1.43 -7.41 21.37
N GLU A 129 0.17 -7.08 21.08
CA GLU A 129 -0.89 -8.07 20.84
C GLU A 129 -0.52 -9.03 19.70
N VAL A 130 -0.01 -8.51 18.58
CA VAL A 130 0.43 -9.32 17.43
C VAL A 130 1.64 -10.17 17.78
N ILE A 131 2.62 -9.61 18.49
CA ILE A 131 3.80 -10.34 18.95
C ILE A 131 3.36 -11.46 19.88
N ASP A 132 2.40 -11.23 20.77
CA ASP A 132 1.94 -12.20 21.79
C ASP A 132 1.25 -13.40 21.15
N GLU A 133 0.39 -13.15 20.17
CA GLU A 133 -0.30 -14.19 19.39
C GLU A 133 0.63 -14.97 18.45
N ALA A 134 1.72 -14.36 17.99
CA ALA A 134 2.62 -14.96 17.02
C ALA A 134 3.60 -15.99 17.62
N ASP A 135 3.89 -17.06 16.88
CA ASP A 135 4.99 -18.00 17.15
C ASP A 135 6.31 -17.57 16.48
N MET A 136 6.19 -16.80 15.39
CA MET A 136 7.30 -16.22 14.61
C MET A 136 6.87 -14.83 14.13
N VAL A 137 7.82 -13.90 14.04
CA VAL A 137 7.56 -12.54 13.59
C VAL A 137 8.34 -12.23 12.32
N LEU A 138 7.64 -11.69 11.32
CA LEU A 138 8.20 -11.11 10.11
C LEU A 138 8.18 -9.60 10.23
N GLU A 139 9.36 -8.99 10.27
CA GLU A 139 9.48 -7.53 10.20
C GLU A 139 9.76 -7.11 8.77
N ILE A 140 8.81 -6.37 8.20
CA ILE A 140 8.95 -5.81 6.87
C ILE A 140 9.79 -4.54 6.97
N VAL A 141 10.75 -4.36 6.05
CA VAL A 141 11.58 -3.15 5.93
C VAL A 141 11.64 -2.69 4.46
N ASP A 142 11.87 -1.40 4.22
CA ASP A 142 12.01 -0.85 2.85
C ASP A 142 13.45 -1.03 2.35
N ALA A 143 13.65 -1.63 1.17
CA ALA A 143 14.98 -1.90 0.60
C ALA A 143 15.85 -0.65 0.41
N ARG A 144 15.25 0.54 0.31
CA ARG A 144 15.97 1.81 0.12
C ARG A 144 16.62 2.30 1.41
N ASP A 145 15.99 2.07 2.56
CA ASP A 145 16.54 2.40 3.87
C ASP A 145 16.20 1.32 4.90
N PRO A 146 16.88 0.16 4.84
CA PRO A 146 16.55 -0.97 5.71
C PRO A 146 16.80 -0.67 7.18
N LEU A 147 17.82 0.12 7.54
CA LEU A 147 18.09 0.46 8.94
C LEU A 147 17.13 1.54 9.45
N GLY A 148 16.84 2.57 8.65
CA GLY A 148 15.92 3.63 9.03
C GLY A 148 14.46 3.18 9.15
N THR A 149 14.11 2.02 8.55
CA THR A 149 12.74 1.47 8.60
C THR A 149 12.55 0.31 9.57
N ARG A 150 13.55 -0.01 10.39
CA ARG A 150 13.45 -0.99 11.48
C ARG A 150 12.87 -0.39 12.74
N CYS A 151 12.33 -1.25 13.60
CA CYS A 151 11.90 -0.87 14.94
C CYS A 151 12.62 -1.68 16.02
N LEU A 152 13.74 -1.15 16.50
CA LEU A 152 14.59 -1.81 17.50
C LEU A 152 13.85 -2.11 18.81
N GLU A 153 12.99 -1.20 19.28
CA GLU A 153 12.17 -1.41 20.50
C GLU A 153 11.27 -2.66 20.39
N VAL A 154 10.70 -2.88 19.21
CA VAL A 154 9.87 -4.06 18.95
C VAL A 154 10.73 -5.32 18.84
N GLU A 155 11.91 -5.23 18.20
CA GLU A 155 12.84 -6.35 18.12
C GLU A 155 13.33 -6.81 19.51
N GLU A 156 13.61 -5.88 20.42
CA GLU A 156 13.96 -6.18 21.80
C GLU A 156 12.84 -6.97 22.50
N THR A 157 11.59 -6.53 22.31
CA THR A 157 10.40 -7.22 22.84
C THR A 157 10.27 -8.64 22.28
N ILE A 158 10.53 -8.84 20.98
CA ILE A 158 10.49 -10.15 20.32
C ILE A 158 11.60 -11.05 20.88
N SER A 159 12.81 -10.50 21.08
CA SER A 159 13.95 -11.21 21.64
C SER A 159 13.70 -11.64 23.08
N GLN A 160 13.14 -10.76 23.93
CA GLN A 160 12.75 -11.09 25.31
C GLN A 160 11.73 -12.24 25.38
N LYS A 161 10.85 -12.35 24.39
CA LYS A 161 9.87 -13.44 24.30
C LYS A 161 10.41 -14.70 23.61
N ASN A 162 11.71 -14.73 23.27
CA ASN A 162 12.38 -15.82 22.57
C ASN A 162 11.68 -16.25 21.27
N LYS A 163 11.10 -15.28 20.54
CA LYS A 163 10.42 -15.55 19.27
C LYS A 163 11.39 -15.37 18.10
N GLN A 164 11.24 -16.19 17.08
CA GLN A 164 12.07 -16.08 15.88
C GLN A 164 11.68 -14.84 15.08
N LEU A 165 12.64 -13.94 14.88
CA LEU A 165 12.53 -12.78 13.99
C LEU A 165 13.14 -13.10 12.62
N ILE A 166 12.46 -12.68 11.56
CA ILE A 166 12.96 -12.68 10.18
C ILE A 166 12.71 -11.29 9.58
N ILE A 167 13.73 -10.72 8.95
CA ILE A 167 13.59 -9.47 8.20
C ILE A 167 13.12 -9.79 6.78
N VAL A 168 12.09 -9.08 6.31
CA VAL A 168 11.63 -9.14 4.92
C VAL A 168 11.92 -7.79 4.27
N ILE A 169 12.95 -7.76 3.42
CA ILE A 169 13.37 -6.56 2.70
C ILE A 169 12.46 -6.40 1.47
N ASN A 170 11.46 -5.52 1.57
CA ASN A 170 10.46 -5.31 0.52
C ASN A 170 10.85 -4.16 -0.43
N LYS A 171 10.20 -4.07 -1.60
CA LYS A 171 10.47 -3.08 -2.67
C LYS A 171 11.89 -3.21 -3.27
N THR A 172 12.37 -4.45 -3.40
CA THR A 172 13.71 -4.72 -3.93
C THR A 172 13.92 -4.26 -5.37
N ASP A 173 12.84 -3.96 -6.10
CA ASP A 173 12.86 -3.38 -7.44
C ASP A 173 13.32 -1.91 -7.49
N LEU A 174 13.35 -1.22 -6.34
CA LEU A 174 13.80 0.17 -6.24
C LEU A 174 15.30 0.31 -6.01
N VAL A 175 16.02 -0.80 -5.79
CA VAL A 175 17.45 -0.80 -5.48
C VAL A 175 18.22 -1.74 -6.40
N SER A 176 19.52 -1.48 -6.59
CA SER A 176 20.35 -2.35 -7.42
C SER A 176 20.54 -3.73 -6.76
N PRO A 177 20.64 -4.82 -7.56
CA PRO A 177 20.90 -6.16 -7.02
C PRO A 177 22.21 -6.27 -6.23
N GLU A 178 23.22 -5.49 -6.62
CA GLU A 178 24.50 -5.40 -5.91
C GLU A 178 24.32 -4.83 -4.51
N ASN A 179 23.58 -3.72 -4.38
CA ASN A 179 23.33 -3.10 -3.07
C ASN A 179 22.45 -4.01 -2.19
N LEU A 180 21.41 -4.62 -2.76
CA LEU A 180 20.58 -5.60 -2.05
C LEU A 180 21.42 -6.77 -1.50
N SER A 181 22.36 -7.28 -2.30
CA SER A 181 23.27 -8.35 -1.87
C SER A 181 24.18 -7.92 -0.71
N LYS A 182 24.60 -6.65 -0.66
CA LYS A 182 25.36 -6.10 0.47
C LYS A 182 24.49 -6.05 1.74
N TRP A 183 23.24 -5.58 1.63
CA TRP A 183 22.29 -5.54 2.75
C TRP A 183 21.99 -6.93 3.32
N LEU A 184 21.71 -7.92 2.46
CA LEU A 184 21.48 -9.31 2.90
C LEU A 184 22.70 -9.87 3.66
N LYS A 185 23.92 -9.60 3.18
CA LYS A 185 25.16 -9.98 3.88
C LYS A 185 25.30 -9.26 5.22
N TYR A 186 24.94 -7.99 5.30
CA TYR A 186 25.00 -7.20 6.54
C TYR A 186 24.04 -7.75 7.61
N PHE A 187 22.77 -7.99 7.28
CA PHE A 187 21.82 -8.59 8.22
C PHE A 187 22.30 -9.95 8.73
N LYS A 188 22.76 -10.82 7.81
CA LYS A 188 23.21 -12.16 8.16
C LYS A 188 24.49 -12.19 8.99
N LYS A 189 25.50 -11.38 8.62
CA LYS A 189 26.83 -11.42 9.27
C LYS A 189 26.95 -10.50 10.48
N SER A 190 26.49 -9.26 10.35
CA SER A 190 26.68 -8.23 11.37
C SER A 190 25.62 -8.33 12.46
N LEU A 191 24.35 -8.45 12.07
CA LEU A 191 23.22 -8.49 13.01
C LEU A 191 22.81 -9.91 13.39
N ARG A 192 23.27 -10.92 12.65
CA ARG A 192 22.87 -12.34 12.80
C ARG A 192 21.37 -12.58 12.71
N ILE A 193 20.70 -11.81 11.86
CA ILE A 193 19.28 -11.95 11.57
C ILE A 193 19.13 -12.46 10.13
N GLU A 194 18.25 -13.46 9.94
CA GLU A 194 17.93 -13.94 8.61
C GLU A 194 17.08 -12.90 7.87
N ALA A 195 17.47 -12.56 6.65
CA ALA A 195 16.79 -11.56 5.83
C ALA A 195 16.42 -12.15 4.47
N VAL A 196 15.19 -11.90 4.03
CA VAL A 196 14.66 -12.37 2.75
C VAL A 196 14.34 -11.18 1.85
N PRO A 197 14.88 -11.13 0.61
CA PRO A 197 14.48 -10.11 -0.36
C PRO A 197 13.07 -10.42 -0.88
N PHE A 198 12.21 -9.41 -0.94
CA PHE A 198 10.83 -9.57 -1.37
C PHE A 198 10.41 -8.48 -2.37
N LYS A 199 9.81 -8.92 -3.48
CA LYS A 199 9.12 -8.03 -4.42
C LYS A 199 7.65 -8.40 -4.43
N SER A 200 6.82 -7.57 -3.81
CA SER A 200 5.37 -7.74 -3.83
C SER A 200 4.85 -7.55 -5.25
N SER A 201 4.09 -8.51 -5.78
CA SER A 201 3.34 -8.33 -7.02
C SER A 201 1.86 -8.27 -6.70
N ILE A 202 1.27 -7.08 -6.87
CA ILE A 202 -0.19 -6.93 -6.85
C ILE A 202 -0.64 -7.16 -8.28
N LYS A 203 -0.93 -8.40 -8.65
CA LYS A 203 -1.72 -8.62 -9.87
C LYS A 203 -3.05 -7.89 -9.65
N PRO A 204 -3.45 -6.94 -10.52
CA PRO A 204 -4.79 -6.39 -10.44
C PRO A 204 -5.75 -7.57 -10.54
N LYS A 205 -6.71 -7.69 -9.60
CA LYS A 205 -7.80 -8.67 -9.68
C LYS A 205 -8.47 -8.49 -11.05
N GLN A 206 -8.11 -9.32 -12.03
CA GLN A 206 -8.73 -9.28 -13.34
C GLN A 206 -10.13 -9.87 -13.22
N PHE A 207 -11.09 -9.05 -12.80
CA PHE A 207 -12.50 -9.28 -13.11
C PHE A 207 -12.67 -9.11 -14.62
N GLY A 208 -12.42 -10.18 -15.37
CA GLY A 208 -12.66 -10.22 -16.81
C GLY A 208 -11.63 -11.06 -17.54
N LYS A 209 -12.07 -12.22 -18.02
CA LYS A 209 -11.35 -13.09 -18.95
C LYS A 209 -10.89 -12.29 -20.18
N LYS A 210 -9.63 -11.87 -20.22
CA LYS A 210 -8.91 -11.61 -21.48
C LYS A 210 -7.69 -12.51 -21.50
N LYS A 211 -7.69 -13.44 -22.45
CA LYS A 211 -6.53 -14.24 -22.83
C LYS A 211 -5.49 -13.31 -23.44
N PHE A 212 -4.62 -12.76 -22.60
CA PHE A 212 -3.30 -12.33 -23.01
C PHE A 212 -2.39 -13.55 -22.95
N SER A 213 -1.42 -13.65 -23.85
CA SER A 213 -0.45 -14.75 -23.94
C SER A 213 0.21 -15.01 -22.58
N ASP A 214 0.19 -16.28 -22.15
CA ASP A 214 0.65 -16.73 -20.83
C ASP A 214 2.14 -16.44 -20.57
N GLU A 215 2.95 -16.15 -21.59
CA GLU A 215 4.40 -15.94 -21.45
C GLU A 215 4.80 -14.51 -21.07
N GLU A 216 4.04 -13.47 -21.47
CA GLU A 216 4.39 -12.07 -21.19
C GLU A 216 3.90 -11.59 -19.82
N ILE A 217 2.77 -12.11 -19.34
CA ILE A 217 2.28 -11.82 -17.98
C ILE A 217 3.20 -12.44 -16.92
N THR A 218 3.77 -13.61 -17.20
CA THR A 218 4.50 -14.42 -16.22
C THR A 218 5.88 -13.84 -15.87
N ARG A 219 6.50 -13.03 -16.73
CA ARG A 219 7.83 -12.44 -16.43
C ARG A 219 7.77 -11.14 -15.63
N ASN A 220 6.71 -10.36 -15.78
CA ASN A 220 6.61 -9.02 -15.16
C ASN A 220 5.74 -8.97 -13.89
N SER A 221 5.05 -10.06 -13.54
CA SER A 221 4.09 -10.10 -12.42
C SER A 221 4.30 -11.24 -11.43
N THR A 222 5.49 -11.85 -11.41
CA THR A 222 5.87 -12.81 -10.39
C THR A 222 6.35 -12.08 -9.14
N CYS A 223 5.73 -12.43 -8.02
CA CYS A 223 6.26 -12.07 -6.72
C CYS A 223 7.60 -12.77 -6.52
N ILE A 224 8.62 -12.05 -6.05
CA ILE A 224 9.95 -12.61 -5.80
C ILE A 224 10.12 -12.79 -4.29
N GLY A 225 10.70 -13.91 -3.86
CA GLY A 225 11.05 -14.17 -2.46
C GLY A 225 9.98 -14.86 -1.62
N ALA A 226 8.77 -15.03 -2.14
CA ALA A 226 7.69 -15.71 -1.43
C ALA A 226 7.98 -17.19 -1.16
N GLU A 227 8.52 -17.93 -2.14
CA GLU A 227 8.91 -19.33 -1.96
C GLU A 227 10.01 -19.46 -0.90
N SER A 228 11.06 -18.64 -0.99
CA SER A 228 12.14 -18.62 0.01
C SER A 228 11.64 -18.30 1.42
N LEU A 229 10.68 -17.38 1.55
CA LEU A 229 10.08 -17.07 2.85
C LEU A 229 9.25 -18.24 3.39
N LEU A 230 8.45 -18.88 2.53
CA LEU A 230 7.67 -20.07 2.90
C LEU A 230 8.57 -21.23 3.32
N ASP A 231 9.69 -21.46 2.64
CA ASP A 231 10.67 -22.49 3.01
C ASP A 231 11.25 -22.25 4.41
N ILE A 232 11.48 -21.00 4.80
CA ILE A 232 11.98 -20.66 6.14
C ILE A 232 10.89 -20.90 7.19
N VAL A 233 9.64 -20.52 6.88
CA VAL A 233 8.50 -20.79 7.76
C VAL A 233 8.30 -22.31 7.93
N ASP A 234 8.38 -23.09 6.86
CA ASP A 234 8.26 -24.55 6.89
C ASP A 234 9.41 -25.19 7.69
N LYS A 235 10.65 -24.72 7.52
CA LYS A 235 11.79 -25.16 8.33
C LYS A 235 11.59 -24.87 9.81
N TYR A 236 11.09 -23.69 10.15
CA TYR A 236 10.80 -23.34 11.54
C TYR A 236 9.67 -24.17 12.12
N TYR A 237 8.58 -24.37 11.37
CA TYR A 237 7.47 -25.23 11.78
C TYR A 237 7.95 -26.65 12.11
N ASN A 238 8.75 -27.25 11.22
CA ASN A 238 9.30 -28.59 11.40
C ASN A 238 10.27 -28.70 12.58
N LYS A 239 10.96 -27.61 12.94
CA LYS A 239 11.92 -27.59 14.05
C LYS A 239 11.25 -27.33 15.40
N ALA A 240 10.37 -26.33 15.47
CA ALA A 240 9.88 -25.75 16.72
C ALA A 240 8.41 -26.07 17.03
N CYS A 241 7.61 -26.47 16.04
CA CYS A 241 6.15 -26.55 16.15
C CYS A 241 5.57 -27.91 15.73
N LYS A 242 6.34 -29.01 15.84
CA LYS A 242 5.89 -30.36 15.43
C LYS A 242 4.56 -30.81 16.04
N ASN A 243 4.23 -30.32 17.24
CA ASN A 243 3.01 -30.70 17.97
C ASN A 243 1.83 -29.73 17.73
N LYS A 244 2.02 -28.66 16.93
CA LYS A 244 0.98 -27.68 16.64
C LYS A 244 0.36 -27.98 15.27
N ILE A 245 -0.97 -27.93 15.23
CA ILE A 245 -1.75 -28.06 13.98
C ILE A 245 -1.41 -26.91 13.02
N SER A 246 -1.21 -25.71 13.56
CA SER A 246 -0.82 -24.53 12.80
C SER A 246 0.11 -23.61 13.57
N ILE A 247 0.93 -22.84 12.86
CA ILE A 247 1.79 -21.78 13.38
C ILE A 247 1.21 -20.40 13.08
N GLN A 248 1.29 -19.49 14.07
CA GLN A 248 0.93 -18.08 13.90
C GLN A 248 2.16 -17.27 13.51
N VAL A 249 2.08 -16.53 12.40
CA VAL A 249 3.16 -15.68 11.90
C VAL A 249 2.69 -14.23 11.96
N GLY A 250 3.26 -13.46 12.89
CA GLY A 250 2.98 -12.04 13.04
C GLY A 250 3.73 -11.22 11.99
N VAL A 251 3.05 -10.27 11.34
CA VAL A 251 3.69 -9.36 10.38
C VAL A 251 3.69 -7.95 10.93
N ILE A 252 4.88 -7.35 11.07
CA ILE A 252 5.10 -6.02 11.65
C ILE A 252 5.91 -5.11 10.71
N GLY A 253 5.88 -3.81 11.00
CA GLY A 253 6.70 -2.80 10.35
C GLY A 253 6.01 -1.44 10.25
N LEU A 254 6.77 -0.44 9.81
CA LEU A 254 6.30 0.93 9.60
C LEU A 254 5.18 1.02 8.53
N PRO A 255 4.39 2.11 8.49
CA PRO A 255 3.41 2.30 7.43
C PRO A 255 4.09 2.52 6.06
N ASN A 256 3.36 2.22 4.98
CA ASN A 256 3.77 2.42 3.58
C ASN A 256 5.03 1.66 3.09
N ILE A 257 5.59 0.77 3.89
CA ILE A 257 6.67 -0.15 3.47
C ILE A 257 6.16 -1.33 2.62
N GLY A 258 4.84 -1.53 2.53
CA GLY A 258 4.21 -2.57 1.72
C GLY A 258 3.82 -3.85 2.46
N LYS A 259 3.66 -3.79 3.79
CA LYS A 259 3.17 -4.92 4.62
C LYS A 259 1.93 -5.62 4.06
N SER A 260 0.86 -4.87 3.77
CA SER A 260 -0.36 -5.43 3.19
C SER A 260 -0.13 -6.04 1.80
N SER A 261 0.79 -5.46 1.01
CA SER A 261 1.16 -6.00 -0.30
C SER A 261 1.90 -7.33 -0.18
N VAL A 262 2.80 -7.48 0.81
CA VAL A 262 3.48 -8.74 1.11
C VAL A 262 2.45 -9.81 1.52
N ILE A 263 1.55 -9.47 2.44
CA ILE A 263 0.48 -10.37 2.89
C ILE A 263 -0.40 -10.80 1.71
N ASP A 264 -0.85 -9.84 0.89
CA ASP A 264 -1.69 -10.14 -0.27
C ASP A 264 -0.95 -11.00 -1.30
N SER A 265 0.33 -10.75 -1.56
CA SER A 265 1.16 -11.56 -2.47
C SER A 265 1.35 -12.98 -1.96
N LEU A 266 1.62 -13.15 -0.66
CA LEU A 266 1.67 -14.47 -0.02
C LEU A 266 0.32 -15.17 -0.15
N ASN A 267 -0.78 -14.51 0.20
CA ASN A 267 -2.12 -15.08 0.11
C ASN A 267 -2.49 -15.51 -1.31
N GLN A 268 -2.09 -14.75 -2.33
CA GLN A 268 -2.35 -15.08 -3.74
C GLN A 268 -1.60 -16.33 -4.20
N ILE A 269 -0.30 -16.43 -3.91
CA ILE A 269 0.51 -17.61 -4.22
C ILE A 269 -0.11 -18.84 -3.57
N MET A 270 -0.66 -18.65 -2.38
CA MET A 270 -1.16 -19.75 -1.58
C MET A 270 -2.56 -20.17 -1.97
N ALA A 271 -3.42 -19.21 -2.34
CA ALA A 271 -4.70 -19.47 -2.98
C ALA A 271 -4.52 -20.23 -4.31
N TYR A 272 -3.49 -19.86 -5.09
CA TYR A 272 -3.13 -20.55 -6.33
C TYR A 272 -2.69 -21.99 -6.08
N HIS A 273 -1.88 -22.24 -5.05
CA HIS A 273 -1.53 -23.60 -4.63
C HIS A 273 -2.68 -24.37 -3.96
N SER A 274 -3.72 -23.68 -3.48
CA SER A 274 -4.87 -24.26 -2.77
C SER A 274 -6.14 -24.36 -3.62
N GLU A 275 -6.05 -24.41 -4.96
CA GLU A 275 -7.17 -24.64 -5.90
C GLU A 275 -7.87 -26.02 -5.75
N ASN A 276 -7.98 -26.53 -4.53
CA ASN A 276 -8.83 -27.65 -4.15
C ASN A 276 -9.85 -27.35 -3.03
N THR A 277 -10.05 -26.10 -2.55
CA THR A 277 -11.23 -25.83 -1.70
C THR A 277 -11.62 -24.35 -1.65
N ALA A 278 -12.77 -24.02 -2.24
CA ALA A 278 -13.38 -22.70 -2.24
C ALA A 278 -14.26 -22.48 -1.01
N GLY A 279 -14.18 -21.31 -0.37
CA GLY A 279 -15.10 -20.89 0.69
C GLY A 279 -14.89 -19.44 1.14
N ASP A 280 -15.95 -18.64 1.04
CA ASP A 280 -16.06 -17.22 1.38
C ASP A 280 -15.46 -16.81 2.74
N LYS A 281 -14.76 -15.65 2.80
CA LYS A 281 -14.46 -14.96 4.07
C LYS A 281 -14.62 -13.43 3.98
N LYS A 282 -15.64 -12.91 4.68
CA LYS A 282 -15.79 -11.49 5.07
C LYS A 282 -15.90 -11.38 6.61
N SER A 283 -14.79 -11.49 7.31
CA SER A 283 -14.54 -10.92 8.67
C SER A 283 -13.25 -11.51 9.25
N LYS A 284 -12.33 -10.65 9.70
CA LYS A 284 -10.94 -10.96 10.14
C LYS A 284 -10.14 -11.75 9.08
N LEU A 285 -9.26 -11.04 8.36
CA LEU A 285 -8.34 -11.60 7.37
C LEU A 285 -7.24 -12.44 8.06
N ILE A 286 -7.64 -13.56 8.66
CA ILE A 286 -6.75 -14.68 8.98
C ILE A 286 -6.60 -15.44 7.66
N ALA A 287 -5.53 -15.12 6.94
CA ALA A 287 -5.19 -15.87 5.77
C ALA A 287 -4.56 -17.20 6.21
N GLN A 288 -5.32 -18.29 6.02
CA GLN A 288 -4.83 -19.64 6.24
C GLN A 288 -3.87 -19.99 5.10
N LEU A 289 -2.59 -19.98 5.41
CA LEU A 289 -1.52 -20.53 4.59
C LEU A 289 -1.56 -22.06 4.64
N ARG A 290 -1.44 -22.76 3.49
CA ARG A 290 -1.10 -24.20 3.36
C ARG A 290 -1.53 -25.07 4.57
N SER A 291 -2.84 -25.17 4.88
CA SER A 291 -3.45 -25.86 6.04
C SER A 291 -2.83 -25.70 7.46
N LYS A 292 -1.66 -25.06 7.63
CA LYS A 292 -0.77 -25.13 8.79
C LYS A 292 -0.11 -23.81 9.17
N VAL A 293 -0.25 -22.73 8.39
CA VAL A 293 0.31 -21.42 8.78
C VAL A 293 -0.82 -20.39 8.79
N ASN A 294 -0.78 -19.42 9.70
CA ASN A 294 -1.78 -18.35 9.82
C ASN A 294 -1.05 -17.01 9.93
N LEU A 295 -1.37 -16.02 9.08
CA LEU A 295 -0.82 -14.67 9.23
C LEU A 295 -1.66 -13.85 10.20
N VAL A 296 -0.97 -13.18 11.12
CA VAL A 296 -1.54 -12.16 11.99
C VAL A 296 -1.00 -10.80 11.54
N ASP A 297 -1.89 -9.94 11.06
CA ASP A 297 -1.52 -8.61 10.54
C ASP A 297 -1.56 -7.54 11.63
N SER A 298 -0.46 -6.81 11.84
CA SER A 298 -0.49 -5.55 12.58
C SER A 298 -0.95 -4.41 11.67
N ALA A 299 -1.51 -3.33 12.19
CA ALA A 299 -1.54 -2.09 11.39
C ALA A 299 -0.09 -1.60 11.25
N GLY A 300 0.29 -1.02 10.10
CA GLY A 300 1.60 -0.37 9.97
C GLY A 300 1.57 0.94 10.76
N ILE A 301 2.46 1.11 11.73
CA ILE A 301 2.39 2.25 12.64
C ILE A 301 3.78 2.84 12.91
N VAL A 302 3.83 4.16 13.04
CA VAL A 302 5.03 4.97 13.29
C VAL A 302 5.26 5.10 14.78
N PHE A 303 6.49 4.87 15.22
CA PHE A 303 6.94 5.23 16.56
C PHE A 303 7.42 6.68 16.52
N GLU A 304 6.85 7.52 17.38
CA GLU A 304 7.42 8.83 17.68
C GLU A 304 8.50 8.60 18.73
N ASN A 305 9.71 8.23 18.30
CA ASN A 305 10.86 8.28 19.20
C ASN A 305 11.18 9.75 19.44
N GLN A 306 11.38 10.15 20.70
CA GLN A 306 11.64 11.55 21.05
C GLN A 306 12.95 12.08 20.42
N GLU A 307 13.88 11.19 20.04
CA GLU A 307 15.12 11.52 19.33
C GLU A 307 14.92 11.69 17.81
N ASP A 308 13.91 11.04 17.21
CA ASP A 308 13.54 11.12 15.79
C ASP A 308 12.35 12.08 15.57
N SER A 309 12.11 13.01 16.49
CA SER A 309 10.99 13.97 16.47
C SER A 309 10.98 14.92 15.25
N ASP A 310 11.99 14.83 14.37
CA ASP A 310 12.00 15.56 13.12
C ASP A 310 10.94 15.01 12.17
N LEU A 311 9.86 15.77 11.98
CA LEU A 311 8.86 15.53 10.93
C LEU A 311 9.51 15.22 9.57
N LEU A 312 10.69 15.78 9.32
CA LEU A 312 11.51 15.50 8.14
C LEU A 312 11.93 14.03 8.03
N SER A 313 12.49 13.43 9.09
CA SER A 313 12.93 12.03 9.07
C SER A 313 11.75 11.09 8.83
N ASN A 314 10.62 11.34 9.50
CA ASN A 314 9.39 10.58 9.35
C ASN A 314 8.81 10.68 7.93
N VAL A 315 8.85 11.87 7.33
CA VAL A 315 8.41 12.07 5.95
C VAL A 315 9.36 11.35 4.97
N LEU A 316 10.68 11.39 5.18
CA LEU A 316 11.65 10.71 4.33
C LEU A 316 11.52 9.18 4.41
N LYS A 317 11.29 8.63 5.62
CA LYS A 317 10.97 7.21 5.88
C LYS A 317 9.59 6.79 5.34
N SER A 318 8.86 7.69 4.69
CA SER A 318 7.54 7.46 4.09
C SER A 318 6.42 7.12 5.08
N THR A 319 6.56 7.53 6.34
CA THR A 319 5.68 7.05 7.42
C THR A 319 4.40 7.88 7.59
N VAL A 320 4.40 9.12 7.10
CA VAL A 320 3.30 10.07 7.21
C VAL A 320 2.48 10.10 5.92
N LYS A 321 1.16 10.31 6.01
CA LYS A 321 0.35 10.55 4.81
C LYS A 321 0.65 11.92 4.24
N ILE A 322 1.05 11.99 2.97
CA ILE A 322 1.43 13.24 2.29
C ILE A 322 0.34 14.32 2.37
N GLU A 323 -0.93 13.91 2.33
CA GLU A 323 -2.10 14.80 2.43
C GLU A 323 -2.21 15.51 3.79
N THR A 324 -1.66 14.91 4.85
CA THR A 324 -1.73 15.46 6.22
C THR A 324 -0.60 16.45 6.52
N ILE A 325 0.40 16.53 5.64
CA ILE A 325 1.55 17.41 5.81
C ILE A 325 1.11 18.86 5.55
N LYS A 326 1.23 19.70 6.59
CA LYS A 326 0.90 21.13 6.55
C LYS A 326 1.86 21.90 5.65
N ASP A 327 3.17 21.73 5.87
CA ASP A 327 4.21 22.31 5.03
C ASP A 327 4.96 21.22 4.24
N PRO A 328 4.61 20.99 2.96
CA PRO A 328 5.33 20.05 2.12
C PRO A 328 6.66 20.61 1.58
N PHE A 329 6.95 21.91 1.76
CA PHE A 329 8.10 22.56 1.17
C PHE A 329 9.41 22.12 1.82
N GLY A 330 9.50 22.17 3.16
CA GLY A 330 10.70 21.75 3.90
C GLY A 330 11.19 20.33 3.54
N PRO A 331 10.34 19.28 3.66
CA PRO A 331 10.73 17.93 3.29
C PRO A 331 11.06 17.77 1.81
N ALA A 332 10.37 18.51 0.93
CA ALA A 332 10.65 18.45 -0.50
C ALA A 332 12.01 19.11 -0.83
N CYS A 333 12.37 20.21 -0.17
CA CYS A 333 13.69 20.83 -0.29
C CYS A 333 14.81 19.88 0.17
N ALA A 334 14.63 19.20 1.31
CA ALA A 334 15.59 18.20 1.79
C ALA A 334 15.78 17.02 0.81
N ILE A 335 14.77 16.71 -0.02
CA ILE A 335 14.90 15.72 -1.11
C ILE A 335 15.67 16.32 -2.29
N LEU A 336 15.40 17.57 -2.66
CA LEU A 336 16.14 18.25 -3.74
C LEU A 336 17.62 18.37 -3.42
N GLU A 337 17.98 18.69 -2.18
CA GLU A 337 19.38 18.79 -1.71
C GLU A 337 20.13 17.46 -1.80
N LYS A 338 19.42 16.34 -1.75
CA LYS A 338 20.04 15.02 -1.95
C LYS A 338 20.43 14.79 -3.41
N MET A 339 19.78 15.45 -4.37
CA MET A 339 19.97 15.24 -5.81
C MET A 339 20.80 16.35 -6.46
N SER A 340 21.49 16.04 -7.56
CA SER A 340 22.14 17.08 -8.35
C SER A 340 21.13 17.86 -9.19
N THR A 341 21.42 19.14 -9.47
CA THR A 341 20.60 19.99 -10.33
C THR A 341 20.35 19.35 -11.70
N GLN A 342 21.37 18.72 -12.29
CA GLN A 342 21.27 18.03 -13.58
C GLN A 342 20.27 16.87 -13.55
N GLN A 343 20.30 16.04 -12.49
CA GLN A 343 19.35 14.95 -12.32
C GLN A 343 17.91 15.46 -12.21
N LEU A 344 17.70 16.56 -11.49
CA LEU A 344 16.38 17.15 -11.32
C LEU A 344 15.84 17.73 -12.64
N MET A 345 16.71 18.36 -13.43
CA MET A 345 16.37 18.87 -14.76
C MET A 345 15.95 17.73 -15.70
N GLU A 346 16.74 16.64 -15.76
CA GLU A 346 16.44 15.46 -16.58
C GLU A 346 15.16 14.74 -16.12
N LEU A 347 15.03 14.48 -14.81
CA LEU A 347 13.91 13.71 -14.25
C LEU A 347 12.55 14.38 -14.46
N TYR A 348 12.53 15.72 -14.45
CA TYR A 348 11.29 16.51 -14.52
C TYR A 348 11.11 17.27 -15.83
N ASP A 349 12.09 17.22 -16.75
CA ASP A 349 12.12 18.02 -17.98
C ASP A 349 11.90 19.51 -17.68
N ILE A 350 12.79 20.03 -16.81
CA ILE A 350 12.77 21.41 -16.32
C ILE A 350 14.08 22.10 -16.74
N THR A 351 13.97 23.36 -17.15
CA THR A 351 15.13 24.20 -17.48
C THR A 351 15.94 24.59 -16.24
N GLU A 352 17.17 25.04 -16.44
CA GLU A 352 18.07 25.45 -15.36
C GLU A 352 17.40 26.38 -14.36
N PHE A 353 17.62 26.17 -13.06
CA PHE A 353 17.01 26.91 -11.97
C PHE A 353 18.08 27.25 -10.92
N ALA A 354 17.98 28.40 -10.29
CA ALA A 354 18.94 28.84 -9.28
C ALA A 354 18.59 28.28 -7.89
N ASN A 355 17.31 28.30 -7.54
CA ASN A 355 16.83 28.01 -6.18
C ASN A 355 15.71 26.96 -6.17
N SER A 356 15.53 26.27 -5.04
CA SER A 356 14.44 25.30 -4.82
C SER A 356 13.05 25.89 -5.11
N GLU A 357 12.82 27.15 -4.74
CA GLU A 357 11.55 27.82 -5.04
C GLU A 357 11.30 27.99 -6.54
N GLU A 358 12.35 28.35 -7.31
CA GLU A 358 12.26 28.49 -8.75
C GLU A 358 12.00 27.14 -9.42
N PHE A 359 12.67 26.09 -8.96
CA PHE A 359 12.41 24.71 -9.38
C PHE A 359 10.94 24.34 -9.20
N PHE A 360 10.34 24.61 -8.04
CA PHE A 360 8.93 24.27 -7.81
C PHE A 360 7.98 25.11 -8.65
N LYS A 361 8.29 26.38 -8.94
CA LYS A 361 7.51 27.20 -9.90
C LYS A 361 7.52 26.59 -11.30
N LYS A 362 8.70 26.19 -11.79
CA LYS A 362 8.85 25.54 -13.11
C LYS A 362 8.17 24.17 -13.14
N LYS A 363 8.32 23.36 -12.09
CA LYS A 363 7.63 22.07 -11.94
C LYS A 363 6.11 22.25 -11.93
N ALA A 364 5.59 23.24 -11.21
CA ALA A 364 4.16 23.54 -11.18
C ALA A 364 3.63 23.93 -12.57
N HIS A 365 4.37 24.76 -13.32
CA HIS A 365 4.04 25.09 -14.71
C HIS A 365 4.04 23.85 -15.61
N ARG A 366 5.06 22.99 -15.52
CA ARG A 366 5.17 21.75 -16.30
C ARG A 366 4.01 20.78 -15.99
N MET A 367 3.59 20.70 -14.73
CA MET A 367 2.45 19.90 -14.30
C MET A 367 1.08 20.50 -14.64
N GLY A 368 1.04 21.75 -15.15
CA GLY A 368 -0.22 22.48 -15.35
C GLY A 368 -0.97 22.80 -14.05
N LYS A 369 -0.27 22.82 -12.90
CA LYS A 369 -0.83 23.12 -11.58
C LYS A 369 -0.72 24.61 -11.33
N LEU A 370 -1.76 25.35 -11.73
CA LEU A 370 -1.86 26.80 -11.57
C LEU A 370 -2.99 27.17 -10.63
N LYS A 371 -2.74 28.13 -9.75
CA LYS A 371 -3.74 28.81 -8.92
C LYS A 371 -4.53 29.82 -9.75
N LYS A 372 -5.51 30.46 -9.12
CA LYS A 372 -6.26 31.59 -9.72
C LYS A 372 -5.27 32.66 -10.20
N LYS A 373 -5.60 33.33 -11.31
CA LYS A 373 -4.75 34.34 -11.99
C LYS A 373 -3.47 33.77 -12.65
N GLY A 374 -3.37 32.45 -12.85
CA GLY A 374 -2.27 31.84 -13.60
C GLY A 374 -0.97 31.67 -12.80
N LEU A 375 -1.00 31.94 -11.49
CA LEU A 375 0.17 31.78 -10.62
C LEU A 375 0.49 30.29 -10.41
N PRO A 376 1.76 29.85 -10.50
CA PRO A 376 2.14 28.45 -10.28
C PRO A 376 1.83 27.98 -8.85
N ASP A 377 1.28 26.76 -8.73
CA ASP A 377 1.01 26.12 -7.45
C ASP A 377 2.23 25.35 -6.92
N VAL A 378 3.11 26.09 -6.24
CA VAL A 378 4.35 25.58 -5.63
C VAL A 378 4.07 24.45 -4.63
N GLU A 379 3.00 24.56 -3.84
CA GLU A 379 2.66 23.58 -2.81
C GLU A 379 2.23 22.25 -3.42
N ALA A 380 1.45 22.30 -4.51
CA ALA A 380 1.10 21.10 -5.27
C ALA A 380 2.33 20.45 -5.93
N ALA A 381 3.28 21.25 -6.42
CA ALA A 381 4.53 20.74 -6.97
C ALA A 381 5.41 20.08 -5.90
N ALA A 382 5.50 20.67 -4.70
CA ALA A 382 6.21 20.08 -3.56
C ALA A 382 5.60 18.75 -3.12
N ARG A 383 4.27 18.67 -2.96
CA ARG A 383 3.59 17.39 -2.70
C ARG A 383 3.84 16.36 -3.80
N SER A 384 3.91 16.79 -5.06
CA SER A 384 4.25 15.88 -6.15
C SER A 384 5.65 15.30 -6.02
N VAL A 385 6.66 16.10 -5.60
CA VAL A 385 8.01 15.58 -5.30
C VAL A 385 7.95 14.52 -4.19
N LEU A 386 7.19 14.77 -3.12
CA LEU A 386 7.01 13.78 -2.04
C LEU A 386 6.35 12.49 -2.53
N ILE A 387 5.37 12.58 -3.42
CA ILE A 387 4.74 11.40 -4.03
C ILE A 387 5.77 10.65 -4.90
N ASP A 388 6.56 11.37 -5.71
CA ASP A 388 7.60 10.79 -6.54
C ASP A 388 8.67 10.06 -5.68
N TRP A 389 8.97 10.59 -4.50
CA TRP A 389 9.83 9.95 -3.50
C TRP A 389 9.19 8.67 -2.93
N TYR A 390 7.91 8.71 -2.55
CA TYR A 390 7.23 7.56 -1.93
C TYR A 390 7.02 6.42 -2.92
N THR A 391 6.72 6.76 -4.17
CA THR A 391 6.49 5.80 -5.26
C THR A 391 7.78 5.24 -5.85
N GLY A 392 8.94 5.82 -5.53
CA GLY A 392 10.23 5.38 -6.05
C GLY A 392 10.54 5.87 -7.47
N LYS A 393 9.80 6.88 -7.97
CA LYS A 393 10.18 7.60 -9.20
C LYS A 393 11.52 8.29 -9.01
N ILE A 394 11.72 8.91 -7.85
CA ILE A 394 13.04 9.32 -7.39
C ILE A 394 13.72 8.08 -6.80
N ARG A 395 14.74 7.57 -7.51
CA ARG A 395 15.52 6.42 -7.04
C ARG A 395 16.56 6.87 -6.02
N TYR A 396 16.54 6.25 -4.85
CA TYR A 396 17.56 6.41 -3.83
C TYR A 396 17.72 5.10 -3.08
N TYR A 397 18.89 4.89 -2.49
CA TYR A 397 19.15 3.80 -1.57
C TYR A 397 20.26 4.17 -0.60
N THR A 398 20.26 3.55 0.56
CA THR A 398 21.35 3.61 1.54
C THR A 398 22.29 2.43 1.30
N ILE A 399 23.54 2.60 1.70
CA ILE A 399 24.54 1.53 1.70
C ILE A 399 24.68 1.01 3.14
N PRO A 400 24.81 -0.30 3.36
CA PRO A 400 25.05 -0.82 4.69
C PRO A 400 26.37 -0.28 5.26
N PRO A 401 26.44 -0.01 6.56
CA PRO A 401 27.69 0.42 7.20
C PRO A 401 28.80 -0.57 6.88
N SER A 402 29.92 -0.06 6.37
CA SER A 402 31.14 -0.86 6.22
C SER A 402 31.49 -1.44 7.59
N ALA A 403 31.74 -2.75 7.66
CA ALA A 403 32.13 -3.40 8.92
C ALA A 403 33.53 -2.89 9.35
N VAL A 404 33.61 -1.70 9.93
CA VAL A 404 34.84 -1.11 10.45
C VAL A 404 34.79 -1.15 11.98
N LYS A 405 35.56 -2.11 12.50
CA LYS A 405 36.21 -2.27 13.81
C LYS A 405 35.47 -1.80 15.09
N LYS A 406 35.27 -2.79 15.98
CA LYS A 406 35.11 -2.60 17.43
C LYS A 406 36.21 -1.68 17.99
N SER A 407 35.86 -0.44 18.29
CA SER A 407 36.47 0.32 19.37
C SER A 407 35.56 1.50 19.71
N THR A 408 35.21 1.59 20.99
CA THR A 408 34.48 2.65 21.69
C THR A 408 32.95 2.69 21.51
N ASN A 409 32.30 2.77 22.67
CA ASN A 409 30.86 2.74 22.88
C ASN A 409 30.22 4.00 22.30
N GLU A 410 29.61 3.87 21.11
CA GLU A 410 28.43 4.59 20.61
C GLU A 410 28.32 4.27 19.12
N CYS A 411 27.48 3.29 18.77
CA CYS A 411 27.18 2.99 17.38
C CYS A 411 26.07 3.91 16.87
N ILE A 412 26.40 5.18 16.59
CA ILE A 412 25.57 5.98 15.69
C ILE A 412 25.95 5.55 14.27
N GLY A 413 25.23 4.54 13.76
CA GLY A 413 25.41 4.06 12.39
C GLY A 413 24.91 5.09 11.39
N LEU A 414 25.78 6.02 10.98
CA LEU A 414 25.46 6.96 9.91
C LEU A 414 25.37 6.20 8.58
N THR A 415 24.17 6.09 8.02
CA THR A 415 23.93 5.56 6.68
C THR A 415 24.05 6.68 5.65
N GLU A 416 24.94 6.51 4.67
CA GLU A 416 25.04 7.44 3.55
C GLU A 416 23.92 7.18 2.53
N TYR A 417 23.24 8.25 2.12
CA TYR A 417 22.22 8.21 1.06
C TYR A 417 22.91 8.28 -0.31
N HIS A 418 22.70 7.27 -1.14
CA HIS A 418 23.13 7.26 -2.53
C HIS A 418 21.94 7.35 -3.48
N ILE A 419 22.11 8.08 -4.57
CA ILE A 419 21.15 8.14 -5.68
C ILE A 419 21.67 7.26 -6.80
N ASP A 420 20.79 6.40 -7.33
CA ASP A 420 21.15 5.53 -8.45
C ASP A 420 21.21 6.34 -9.75
N LEU A 421 22.43 6.59 -10.23
CA LEU A 421 22.70 7.31 -11.48
C LEU A 421 22.46 6.45 -12.74
N LYS A 422 22.29 5.13 -12.61
CA LYS A 422 22.39 4.22 -13.77
C LYS A 422 21.09 3.97 -14.53
N THR A 423 19.96 4.60 -14.18
CA THR A 423 18.64 4.23 -14.76
C THR A 423 17.78 5.39 -15.27
N THR A 424 18.28 6.62 -15.33
CA THR A 424 17.50 7.74 -15.93
C THR A 424 17.43 7.68 -17.46
N ALA A 425 18.29 6.89 -18.12
CA ALA A 425 18.42 6.85 -19.58
C ALA A 425 17.47 5.88 -20.32
N SER A 426 16.53 5.19 -19.66
CA SER A 426 15.59 4.30 -20.34
C SER A 426 14.20 4.26 -19.70
N LEU A 427 13.43 5.32 -19.90
CA LEU A 427 11.97 5.31 -19.81
C LEU A 427 11.34 5.80 -21.12
#